data_AF-A0AAV5AYL3-F1
#
_entry.id   AF-A0AAV5AYL3-F1
#
_cell.length_a   1.000
_cell.length_b   1.000
_cell.length_c   1.000
_cell.angle_alpha   90.00
_cell.angle_beta   90.00
_cell.angle_gamma   90.00
#
_symmetry.space_group_name_H-M   'P 1'
#
loop_
_entity.id
_entity.type
_entity.pdbx_description
1 polymer ?
#
loop_
_entity_poly.entity_id
_entity_poly.type
_entity_poly.pdbx_seq_one_letter_code
_entity_poly.pdbx_strand_id
1 'polypeptide(L)'
;MTTEQKYQAVTKAIRKALPRLVDVEKGCIVRALHNNKGVIVDIENCLGLDDIVSYGVLLPYGEIKELKYLTLSEFEIIGKEPMLNDVLEVLPKLLPPENRYYSEEIYLSSDGEFYRTYLNYKDANELEYLHHNGWDLSKPYLKDQSEDLINFLYNLLNQ
;
A
#
# COMPACT_ATOMS: atom_id res chain seq x y z
N MET A 1 10.66 6.09 -14.63
CA MET A 1 9.74 6.49 -13.54
C MET A 1 10.54 6.84 -12.31
N THR A 2 10.17 7.90 -11.60
CA THR A 2 10.74 8.25 -10.29
C THR A 2 10.26 7.27 -9.21
N THR A 3 10.94 7.23 -8.06
CA THR A 3 10.55 6.43 -6.88
C THR A 3 9.11 6.75 -6.45
N GLU A 4 8.74 8.03 -6.46
CA GLU A 4 7.38 8.48 -6.15
C GLU A 4 6.34 7.92 -7.14
N GLN A 5 6.63 7.94 -8.45
CA GLN A 5 5.73 7.35 -9.44
C GLN A 5 5.58 5.83 -9.24
N LYS A 6 6.69 5.14 -8.90
CA LYS A 6 6.68 3.69 -8.63
C LYS A 6 5.87 3.38 -7.38
N TYR A 7 6.07 4.16 -6.33
CA TYR A 7 5.29 4.10 -5.09
C TYR A 7 3.79 4.21 -5.37
N GLN A 8 3.37 5.22 -6.15
CA GLN A 8 1.96 5.39 -6.51
C GLN A 8 1.39 4.20 -7.30
N ALA A 9 2.17 3.61 -8.20
CA ALA A 9 1.76 2.42 -8.95
C ALA A 9 1.59 1.20 -8.03
N VAL A 10 2.55 0.95 -7.12
CA VAL A 10 2.50 -0.13 -6.13
C VAL A 10 1.30 0.03 -5.22
N THR A 11 1.11 1.22 -4.65
CA THR A 11 -0.03 1.56 -3.78
C THR A 11 -1.37 1.33 -4.46
N LYS A 12 -1.49 1.74 -5.73
CA LYS A 12 -2.70 1.50 -6.52
C LYS A 12 -2.98 0.01 -6.72
N ALA A 13 -1.94 -0.79 -6.99
CA ALA A 13 -2.09 -2.24 -7.13
C ALA A 13 -2.53 -2.92 -5.83
N ILE A 14 -1.95 -2.53 -4.70
CA ILE A 14 -2.31 -3.06 -3.38
C ILE A 14 -3.76 -2.70 -3.03
N ARG A 15 -4.18 -1.45 -3.23
CA ARG A 15 -5.58 -1.03 -2.99
C ARG A 15 -6.57 -1.76 -3.88
N LYS A 16 -6.20 -2.05 -5.13
CA LYS A 16 -7.03 -2.87 -6.03
C LYS A 16 -7.16 -4.32 -5.54
N ALA A 17 -6.11 -4.87 -4.93
CA ALA A 17 -6.10 -6.24 -4.41
C ALA A 17 -6.79 -6.38 -3.05
N LEU A 18 -6.87 -5.30 -2.27
CA LEU A 18 -7.46 -5.27 -0.92
C LEU A 18 -8.60 -4.24 -0.83
N PRO A 19 -9.86 -4.64 -1.08
CA PRO A 19 -11.02 -3.75 -1.02
C PRO A 19 -11.13 -2.96 0.31
N ARG A 20 -10.71 -3.57 1.44
CA ARG A 20 -10.70 -2.91 2.75
C ARG A 20 -9.88 -1.62 2.84
N LEU A 21 -8.95 -1.41 1.89
CA LEU A 21 -8.15 -0.20 1.80
C LEU A 21 -8.87 0.94 1.07
N VAL A 22 -10.01 0.69 0.43
CA VAL A 22 -10.84 1.74 -0.19
C VAL A 22 -12.18 1.93 0.53
N ASP A 23 -12.44 1.18 1.60
CA ASP A 23 -13.60 1.38 2.45
C ASP A 23 -13.52 2.73 3.17
N VAL A 24 -14.64 3.46 3.13
CA VAL A 24 -14.79 4.79 3.76
C VAL A 24 -14.91 4.62 5.27
N GLU A 25 -13.76 4.53 5.91
CA GLU A 25 -13.61 4.39 7.36
C GLU A 25 -12.56 5.37 7.88
N LYS A 26 -12.40 5.42 9.21
CA LYS A 26 -11.33 6.18 9.85
C LYS A 26 -9.96 5.82 9.23
N GLY A 27 -9.18 6.85 8.90
CA GLY A 27 -7.87 6.73 8.26
C GLY A 27 -7.91 6.54 6.74
N CYS A 28 -9.09 6.54 6.12
CA CYS A 28 -9.20 6.59 4.66
C CYS A 28 -8.83 8.00 4.17
N ILE A 29 -8.01 8.06 3.11
CA ILE A 29 -7.61 9.29 2.46
C ILE A 29 -8.64 9.61 1.37
N VAL A 30 -9.11 10.85 1.32
CA VAL A 30 -10.00 11.34 0.26
C VAL A 30 -9.46 12.63 -0.35
N ARG A 31 -9.84 12.87 -1.61
CA ARG A 31 -9.62 14.14 -2.28
C ARG A 31 -10.93 14.91 -2.30
N ALA A 32 -11.04 15.96 -1.49
CA ALA A 32 -12.18 16.85 -1.50
C ALA A 32 -12.21 17.67 -2.81
N LEU A 33 -13.32 17.63 -3.53
CA LEU A 33 -13.55 18.27 -4.82
C LEU A 33 -14.22 19.63 -4.62
N HIS A 34 -13.48 20.62 -4.12
CA HIS A 34 -14.01 21.99 -3.99
C HIS A 34 -13.39 22.91 -5.06
N ASN A 35 -14.22 23.47 -5.96
CA ASN A 35 -13.79 24.41 -7.00
C ASN A 35 -12.58 23.94 -7.84
N ASN A 36 -12.53 22.65 -8.23
CA ASN A 36 -11.43 22.03 -8.97
C ASN A 36 -10.05 22.04 -8.27
N LYS A 37 -9.98 22.41 -6.98
CA LYS A 37 -8.75 22.30 -6.18
C LYS A 37 -8.92 21.15 -5.20
N GLY A 38 -8.37 20.00 -5.59
CA GLY A 38 -8.37 18.79 -4.77
C GLY A 38 -7.53 18.98 -3.51
N VAL A 39 -8.15 18.93 -2.32
CA VAL A 39 -7.41 18.89 -1.06
C VAL A 39 -7.42 17.44 -0.56
N ILE A 40 -6.25 16.91 -0.25
CA ILE A 40 -6.09 15.56 0.32
C ILE A 40 -6.31 15.67 1.82
N VAL A 41 -7.25 14.88 2.34
CA VAL A 41 -7.63 14.88 3.76
C VAL A 41 -7.83 13.45 4.26
N ASP A 42 -7.51 13.23 5.53
CA ASP A 42 -7.76 11.97 6.23
C ASP A 42 -9.13 12.01 6.89
N ILE A 43 -9.89 10.93 6.77
CA ILE A 43 -11.16 10.78 7.46
C ILE A 43 -10.89 10.46 8.93
N GLU A 44 -11.28 11.36 9.83
CA GLU A 44 -11.15 11.15 11.28
C GLU A 44 -12.38 10.45 11.89
N ASN A 45 -13.57 10.71 11.33
CA ASN A 45 -14.83 10.10 11.75
C ASN A 45 -15.76 9.86 10.55
N CYS A 46 -16.30 8.64 10.44
CA CYS A 46 -17.42 8.35 9.56
C CYS A 46 -18.70 8.37 10.40
N LEU A 47 -19.59 9.32 10.16
CA LEU A 47 -20.94 9.27 10.71
C LEU A 47 -21.79 8.50 9.71
N GLY A 48 -22.32 7.34 10.13
CA GLY A 48 -23.14 6.44 9.32
C GLY A 48 -24.53 6.99 8.97
N LEU A 49 -24.61 8.23 8.52
CA LEU A 49 -25.71 8.70 7.69
C LEU A 49 -25.21 8.53 6.26
N ASP A 50 -25.89 7.69 5.49
CA ASP A 50 -25.46 7.03 4.24
C ASP A 50 -24.80 7.87 3.14
N ASP A 51 -24.61 9.18 3.32
CA ASP A 51 -24.14 10.11 2.28
C ASP A 51 -23.16 11.20 2.76
N ILE A 52 -22.71 11.20 4.03
CA ILE A 52 -21.91 12.32 4.58
C ILE A 52 -20.66 11.84 5.33
N VAL A 53 -19.50 12.29 4.88
CA VAL A 53 -18.20 12.10 5.57
C VAL A 53 -17.81 13.38 6.28
N SER A 54 -17.40 13.30 7.55
CA SER A 54 -16.79 14.43 8.24
C SER A 54 -15.27 14.29 8.24
N TYR A 55 -14.57 15.39 7.96
CA TYR A 55 -13.12 15.45 8.05
C TYR A 55 -12.68 16.63 8.90
N GLY A 56 -11.61 16.42 9.68
CA GLY A 56 -10.96 17.46 10.46
C GLY A 56 -9.94 18.19 9.59
N VAL A 57 -10.00 19.52 9.56
CA VAL A 57 -8.91 20.33 9.00
C VAL A 57 -7.85 20.53 10.08
N LEU A 58 -6.70 19.88 9.92
CA LEU A 58 -5.53 20.07 10.77
C LEU A 58 -4.84 21.41 10.46
N LEU A 59 -4.76 22.29 11.45
CA LEU A 59 -3.92 23.50 11.37
C LEU A 59 -2.43 23.16 11.63
N PRO A 60 -1.49 24.07 11.30
CA PRO A 60 -0.03 23.85 11.44
C PRO A 60 0.47 23.43 12.84
N TYR A 61 -0.40 23.43 13.86
CA TYR A 61 -0.10 23.10 15.25
C TYR A 61 -0.87 21.88 15.79
N GLY A 62 -1.54 21.11 14.92
CA GLY A 62 -2.21 19.87 15.31
C GLY A 62 -3.60 20.02 15.92
N GLU A 63 -4.15 21.24 15.98
CA GLU A 63 -5.52 21.46 16.44
C GLU A 63 -6.55 21.29 15.31
N ILE A 64 -7.56 20.44 15.53
CA ILE A 64 -8.73 20.28 14.65
C ILE A 64 -9.67 21.46 14.94
N LYS A 65 -9.77 22.41 14.01
CA LYS A 65 -10.57 23.63 14.23
C LYS A 65 -11.97 23.62 13.60
N GLU A 66 -12.22 22.77 12.60
CA GLU A 66 -13.51 22.76 11.90
C GLU A 66 -13.82 21.35 11.37
N LEU A 67 -14.97 20.79 11.78
CA LEU A 67 -15.56 19.61 11.17
C LEU A 67 -16.27 20.05 9.90
N LYS A 68 -15.71 19.70 8.74
CA LYS A 68 -16.37 19.90 7.46
C LYS A 68 -17.03 18.61 7.02
N TYR A 69 -18.19 18.75 6.39
CA TYR A 69 -18.96 17.65 5.84
C TYR A 69 -18.78 17.62 4.33
N LEU A 70 -18.46 16.47 3.78
CA LEU A 70 -18.45 16.21 2.34
C LEU A 70 -19.57 15.21 2.05
N THR A 71 -20.41 15.55 1.09
CA THR A 71 -21.32 14.56 0.48
C THR A 71 -20.53 13.62 -0.44
N LEU A 72 -21.06 12.44 -0.74
CA LEU A 72 -20.41 11.47 -1.66
C LEU A 72 -20.03 12.07 -3.03
N SER A 73 -20.75 13.09 -3.50
CA SER A 73 -20.43 13.80 -4.75
C SER A 73 -19.28 14.79 -4.65
N GLU A 74 -18.84 15.12 -3.44
CA GLU A 74 -17.85 16.17 -3.17
C GLU A 74 -16.46 15.61 -2.85
N PHE A 75 -16.25 14.30 -3.01
CA PHE A 75 -14.92 13.71 -2.86
C PHE A 75 -14.67 12.50 -3.75
N GLU A 76 -13.39 12.25 -3.98
CA GLU A 76 -12.88 11.02 -4.60
C GLU A 76 -12.16 10.19 -3.53
N ILE A 77 -12.51 8.90 -3.43
CA ILE A 77 -11.83 7.97 -2.52
C ILE A 77 -10.45 7.63 -3.08
N ILE A 78 -9.41 8.00 -2.34
CA ILE A 78 -8.04 7.56 -2.62
C ILE A 78 -7.77 6.23 -1.90
N GLY A 79 -8.31 6.07 -0.69
CA GLY A 79 -8.15 4.90 0.17
C GLY A 79 -7.11 5.10 1.28
N LYS A 80 -6.96 4.12 2.17
CA LYS A 80 -6.00 4.10 3.28
C LYS A 80 -4.56 4.00 2.77
N GLU A 81 -3.61 4.47 3.56
CA GLU A 81 -2.17 4.28 3.31
C GLU A 81 -1.82 2.80 3.45
N PRO A 82 -1.22 2.14 2.43
CA PRO A 82 -0.78 0.77 2.58
C PRO A 82 0.29 0.63 3.64
N MET A 83 0.08 -0.35 4.50
CA MET A 83 1.05 -0.83 5.45
C MET A 83 1.80 -2.02 4.88
N LEU A 84 2.92 -2.35 5.50
CA LEU A 84 3.77 -3.44 5.08
C LEU A 84 3.10 -4.81 5.20
N ASN A 85 2.23 -5.01 6.19
CA ASN A 85 1.39 -6.20 6.29
C ASN A 85 0.42 -6.33 5.10
N ASP A 86 -0.08 -5.22 4.55
CA ASP A 86 -0.90 -5.23 3.34
C ASP A 86 -0.10 -5.73 2.14
N VAL A 87 1.18 -5.32 2.04
CA VAL A 87 2.11 -5.81 1.01
C VAL A 87 2.27 -7.33 1.16
N LEU A 88 2.55 -7.81 2.37
CA LEU A 88 2.73 -9.25 2.64
C LEU A 88 1.47 -10.07 2.32
N GLU A 89 0.27 -9.53 2.58
CA GLU A 89 -0.99 -10.21 2.26
C GLU A 89 -1.21 -10.33 0.74
N VAL A 90 -0.72 -9.36 -0.02
CA VAL A 90 -0.97 -9.24 -1.46
C VAL A 90 0.13 -9.91 -2.27
N LEU A 91 1.37 -9.96 -1.79
CA LEU A 91 2.51 -10.56 -2.47
C LEU A 91 2.23 -11.96 -3.06
N PRO A 92 1.64 -12.92 -2.31
CA PRO A 92 1.31 -14.23 -2.86
C PRO A 92 0.21 -14.19 -3.94
N LYS A 93 -0.70 -13.22 -3.86
CA LYS A 93 -1.81 -13.04 -4.82
C LYS A 93 -1.37 -12.38 -6.13
N LEU A 94 -0.26 -11.66 -6.10
CA LEU A 94 0.33 -10.97 -7.26
C LEU A 94 1.27 -11.84 -8.06
N LEU A 95 1.75 -12.95 -7.49
CA LEU A 95 2.55 -13.91 -8.24
C LEU A 95 1.65 -14.68 -9.21
N PRO A 96 2.10 -14.90 -10.46
CA PRO A 96 1.38 -15.76 -11.39
C PRO A 96 1.21 -17.16 -10.76
N PRO A 97 0.02 -17.78 -10.85
CA PRO A 97 -0.25 -19.07 -10.20
C PRO A 97 0.57 -20.25 -10.75
N GLU A 98 1.40 -20.04 -11.77
CA GLU A 98 1.90 -21.11 -12.61
C GLU A 98 3.35 -20.86 -13.04
N ASN A 99 4.29 -21.31 -12.20
CA ASN A 99 5.54 -21.87 -12.68
C ASN A 99 5.99 -22.90 -11.65
N ARG A 100 6.08 -24.15 -12.09
CA ARG A 100 6.00 -25.37 -11.28
C ARG A 100 7.26 -25.69 -10.47
N TYR A 101 8.21 -24.76 -10.40
CA TYR A 101 9.50 -24.97 -9.73
C TYR A 101 9.94 -23.73 -8.95
N TYR A 102 9.07 -23.24 -8.08
CA TYR A 102 9.42 -22.22 -7.10
C TYR A 102 9.22 -22.78 -5.70
N SER A 103 10.30 -22.80 -4.92
CA SER A 103 10.18 -22.78 -3.47
C SER A 103 10.41 -21.35 -3.01
N GLU A 104 9.38 -20.80 -2.40
CA GLU A 104 9.42 -19.51 -1.73
C GLU A 104 9.70 -19.74 -0.27
N GLU A 105 10.80 -19.15 0.22
CA GLU A 105 11.06 -19.08 1.65
C GLU A 105 10.94 -17.63 2.09
N ILE A 106 9.98 -17.39 2.97
CA ILE A 106 9.81 -16.14 3.69
C ILE A 106 10.26 -16.37 5.13
N TYR A 107 11.20 -15.58 5.62
CA TYR A 107 11.50 -15.58 7.06
C TYR A 107 11.84 -14.18 7.56
N LEU A 108 11.48 -13.94 8.82
CA LEU A 108 11.85 -12.75 9.58
C LEU A 108 13.05 -13.12 10.46
N SER A 109 14.16 -12.42 10.29
CA SER A 109 15.33 -12.60 11.15
C SER A 109 15.14 -11.91 12.51
N SER A 110 15.99 -12.30 13.47
CA SER A 110 15.94 -11.78 14.84
C SER A 110 16.25 -10.28 14.96
N ASP A 111 16.87 -9.69 13.95
CA ASP A 111 17.14 -8.25 13.82
C ASP A 111 16.01 -7.48 13.11
N GLY A 112 14.90 -8.15 12.76
CA GLY A 112 13.71 -7.52 12.20
C GLY A 112 13.75 -7.33 10.69
N GLU A 113 14.74 -7.92 10.01
CA GLU A 113 14.78 -7.94 8.55
C GLU A 113 13.90 -9.06 7.99
N PHE A 114 13.18 -8.74 6.91
CA PHE A 114 12.42 -9.73 6.17
C PHE A 114 13.22 -10.18 4.98
N TYR A 115 13.34 -11.49 4.87
CA TYR A 115 13.99 -12.13 3.75
C TYR A 115 12.96 -12.84 2.89
N ARG A 116 12.99 -12.52 1.61
CA ARG A 116 12.31 -13.31 0.58
C ARG A 116 13.36 -13.99 -0.28
N THR A 117 13.34 -15.30 -0.25
CA THR A 117 14.18 -16.13 -1.10
C THR A 117 13.33 -16.75 -2.19
N TYR A 118 13.76 -16.54 -3.44
CA TYR A 118 13.19 -17.22 -4.61
C TYR A 118 14.23 -18.17 -5.15
N LEU A 119 13.84 -19.44 -5.20
CA LEU A 119 14.60 -20.48 -5.87
C LEU A 119 13.89 -20.74 -7.20
N ASN A 120 14.48 -20.27 -8.30
CA ASN A 120 14.03 -20.61 -9.64
C ASN A 120 14.81 -21.84 -10.10
N TYR A 121 14.12 -22.93 -10.39
CA TYR A 121 14.75 -24.10 -10.98
C TYR A 121 14.43 -24.20 -12.47
N LYS A 122 15.46 -24.51 -13.25
CA LYS A 122 15.36 -24.77 -14.69
C LYS A 122 14.63 -26.09 -14.99
N ASP A 123 14.79 -27.06 -14.08
CA ASP A 123 14.01 -28.31 -14.01
C ASP A 123 13.96 -28.82 -12.56
N ALA A 124 13.39 -30.00 -12.31
CA ALA A 124 13.22 -30.54 -10.96
C ALA A 124 14.53 -30.72 -10.15
N ASN A 125 15.71 -30.65 -10.79
CA ASN A 125 17.00 -30.92 -10.18
C ASN A 125 18.05 -29.81 -10.37
N GLU A 126 17.82 -28.83 -11.25
CA GLU A 126 18.79 -27.77 -11.56
C GLU A 126 18.29 -26.39 -11.09
N LEU A 127 18.86 -25.86 -10.01
CA LEU A 127 18.62 -24.48 -9.58
C LEU A 127 19.27 -23.51 -10.59
N GLU A 128 18.45 -22.67 -11.23
CA GLU A 128 18.90 -21.66 -12.18
C GLU A 128 19.35 -20.39 -11.47
N TYR A 129 18.57 -19.93 -10.49
CA TYR A 129 18.80 -18.65 -9.85
C TYR A 129 18.26 -18.58 -8.41
N LEU A 130 19.04 -17.94 -7.54
CA LEU A 130 18.67 -17.59 -6.18
C LEU A 130 18.54 -16.06 -6.10
N HIS A 131 17.33 -15.57 -5.83
CA HIS A 131 17.14 -14.18 -5.43
C HIS A 131 16.94 -14.10 -3.93
N HIS A 132 17.77 -13.31 -3.26
CA HIS A 132 17.68 -13.05 -1.84
C HIS A 132 17.60 -11.54 -1.62
N ASN A 133 16.47 -11.09 -1.08
CA ASN A 133 16.26 -9.69 -0.76
C ASN A 133 16.00 -9.57 0.74
N GLY A 134 16.80 -8.74 1.42
CA GLY A 134 16.57 -8.32 2.80
C GLY A 134 15.89 -6.96 2.82
N TRP A 135 14.85 -6.81 3.65
CA TRP A 135 14.12 -5.56 3.81
C TRP A 135 14.00 -5.18 5.28
N ASP A 136 14.27 -3.91 5.58
CA ASP A 136 14.03 -3.32 6.89
C ASP A 136 12.52 -3.08 7.10
N LEU A 137 11.89 -3.96 7.86
CA LEU A 137 10.47 -3.90 8.15
C LEU A 137 10.14 -3.10 9.42
N SER A 138 11.11 -2.35 9.97
CA SER A 138 10.93 -1.58 11.21
C SER A 138 9.84 -0.51 11.10
N LYS A 139 9.54 -0.03 9.87
CA LYS A 139 8.50 0.96 9.63
C LYS A 139 7.21 0.31 9.13
N PRO A 140 6.07 0.60 9.76
CA PRO A 140 4.80 -0.05 9.43
C PRO A 140 4.21 0.40 8.08
N TYR A 141 4.45 1.64 7.66
CA TYR A 141 3.89 2.20 6.43
C TYR A 141 4.81 2.01 5.24
N LEU A 142 4.22 1.69 4.07
CA LEU A 142 4.98 1.50 2.85
C LEU A 142 5.68 2.78 2.37
N LYS A 143 5.07 3.96 2.55
CA LYS A 143 5.68 5.24 2.16
C LYS A 143 6.99 5.56 2.87
N ASP A 144 7.21 5.00 4.06
CA ASP A 144 8.38 5.30 4.86
C ASP A 144 9.56 4.36 4.55
N GLN A 145 9.34 3.39 3.66
CA GLN A 145 10.29 2.34 3.29
C GLN A 145 11.37 2.84 2.34
N SER A 146 12.44 2.04 2.20
CA SER A 146 13.56 2.36 1.32
C SER A 146 13.14 2.38 -0.15
N GLU A 147 13.85 3.18 -0.96
CA GLU A 147 13.67 3.22 -2.41
C GLU A 147 13.86 1.83 -3.04
N ASP A 148 14.80 1.02 -2.51
CA ASP A 148 15.07 -0.32 -3.00
C ASP A 148 13.85 -1.24 -2.86
N LEU A 149 13.12 -1.17 -1.73
CA LEU A 149 11.89 -1.94 -1.56
C LEU A 149 10.81 -1.48 -2.54
N ILE A 150 10.64 -0.17 -2.74
CA ILE A 150 9.66 0.35 -3.70
C ILE A 150 9.99 -0.08 -5.14
N ASN A 151 11.27 -0.02 -5.52
CA ASN A 151 11.75 -0.47 -6.81
C ASN A 151 11.51 -1.97 -7.02
N PHE A 152 11.79 -2.76 -6.00
CA PHE A 152 11.55 -4.20 -6.01
C PHE A 152 10.06 -4.52 -6.22
N LEU A 153 9.18 -3.97 -5.39
CA LEU A 153 7.73 -4.20 -5.48
C LEU A 153 7.16 -3.75 -6.83
N TYR A 154 7.63 -2.61 -7.34
CA TYR A 154 7.23 -2.12 -8.65
C TYR A 154 7.63 -3.07 -9.78
N ASN A 155 8.87 -3.57 -9.77
CA ASN A 155 9.33 -4.51 -10.78
C ASN A 155 8.54 -5.82 -10.72
N LEU A 156 8.27 -6.34 -9.51
CA LEU A 156 7.50 -7.56 -9.31
C LEU A 156 6.07 -7.46 -9.88
N LEU A 157 5.43 -6.29 -9.70
CA LEU A 157 4.05 -6.03 -10.12
C LEU A 157 3.86 -5.82 -11.63
N ASN A 158 4.94 -5.52 -12.36
CA ASN A 158 4.90 -5.15 -13.78
C ASN A 158 5.75 -6.09 -14.66
N GLN A 159 5.98 -7.33 -14.21
CA GLN A 159 6.59 -8.40 -15.02
C GLN A 159 5.61 -8.97 -16.04
#